data_AF-A0A3N7JQU8-F1
#
_entry.id   AF-A0A3N7JQU8-F1
#
_cell.length_a   1.000
_cell.length_b   1.000
_cell.length_c   1.000
_cell.angle_alpha   90.00
_cell.angle_beta   90.00
_cell.angle_gamma   90.00
#
_symmetry.space_group_name_H-M   'P 1'
#
loop_
_entity.id
_entity.type
_entity.pdbx_description
1 polymer ?
#
loop_
_entity_poly.entity_id
_entity_poly.type
_entity_poly.pdbx_seq_one_letter_code
_entity_poly.pdbx_strand_id
1 'polypeptide(L)'
;MTYSLDFSALVPYWPVFLRGAWLTLKMTAVAVVIGTLLGIAVAFIKRARVPLFSSLCAAYIEVIRNTPFLVQIFVLYFGLASLEIRMPTFAAAVLAMVVNIGAYSAEIIRAGLDSIPKGQIEAAQCLGLSKWRIGWHVMLQPALENVYPALTSQYLLMMQASAMASQISAEELTAIANTVQSDTFRSLETYLVIAALYVTLSVAIKWVSALVGRVIVKRTRVLRAARASSVERRAMQVDVAVHGGAA
;
A
#
# COMPACT_ATOMS: atom_id res chain seq x y z
N MET A 1 27.38 31.80 13.64
CA MET A 1 27.48 30.95 12.43
C MET A 1 26.13 31.02 11.72
N THR A 2 26.00 31.90 10.73
CA THR A 2 24.75 32.02 9.94
C THR A 2 24.84 31.01 8.81
N TYR A 3 24.12 29.91 8.93
CA TYR A 3 24.06 28.91 7.88
C TYR A 3 23.23 29.46 6.70
N SER A 4 23.81 29.47 5.51
CA SER A 4 23.16 29.91 4.26
C SER A 4 22.88 28.70 3.37
N LEU A 5 21.63 28.51 2.97
CA LEU A 5 21.22 27.45 2.03
C LEU A 5 21.79 27.74 0.64
N ASP A 6 22.49 26.78 0.06
CA ASP A 6 23.01 26.85 -1.30
C ASP A 6 22.75 25.56 -2.08
N PHE A 7 21.81 25.62 -3.03
CA PHE A 7 21.42 24.50 -3.87
C PHE A 7 22.23 24.40 -5.17
N SER A 8 23.08 25.39 -5.49
CA SER A 8 23.83 25.42 -6.75
C SER A 8 24.77 24.21 -6.88
N ALA A 9 25.35 23.76 -5.77
CA ALA A 9 26.20 22.58 -5.69
C ALA A 9 25.49 21.27 -6.06
N LEU A 10 24.15 21.23 -6.01
CA LEU A 10 23.36 20.03 -6.30
C LEU A 10 22.93 19.92 -7.77
N VAL A 11 23.01 21.01 -8.53
CA VAL A 11 22.58 21.05 -9.95
C VAL A 11 23.24 19.95 -10.80
N PRO A 12 24.56 19.68 -10.70
CA PRO A 12 25.20 18.62 -11.48
C PRO A 12 24.69 17.21 -11.15
N TYR A 13 24.12 17.00 -9.96
CA TYR A 13 23.69 15.68 -9.46
C TYR A 13 22.24 15.33 -9.82
N TRP A 14 21.49 16.25 -10.44
CA TRP A 14 20.09 16.02 -10.84
C TRP A 14 19.87 14.73 -11.66
N PRO A 15 20.73 14.39 -12.63
CA PRO A 15 20.60 13.14 -13.37
C PRO A 15 20.70 11.90 -12.46
N VAL A 16 21.53 11.95 -11.41
CA VAL A 16 21.71 10.83 -10.48
C VAL A 16 20.53 10.73 -9.53
N PHE A 17 20.00 11.85 -9.04
CA PHE A 17 18.76 11.87 -8.25
C PHE A 17 17.59 11.26 -9.02
N LEU A 18 17.44 11.60 -10.31
CA LEU A 18 16.38 11.04 -11.15
C LEU A 18 16.57 9.53 -11.40
N ARG A 19 17.81 9.05 -11.54
CA ARG A 19 18.10 7.59 -11.61
C ARG A 19 17.74 6.87 -10.31
N GLY A 20 18.10 7.44 -9.16
CA GLY A 20 17.73 6.90 -7.85
C GLY A 20 16.20 6.86 -7.68
N ALA A 21 15.51 7.94 -8.03
CA ALA A 21 14.05 8.00 -8.00
C ALA A 21 13.39 6.97 -8.93
N TRP A 22 13.95 6.77 -10.13
CA TRP A 22 13.50 5.74 -11.06
C TRP A 22 13.69 4.34 -10.48
N LEU A 23 14.83 4.07 -9.83
CA LEU A 23 15.09 2.78 -9.20
C LEU A 23 14.12 2.53 -8.04
N THR A 24 13.89 3.51 -7.18
CA THR A 24 12.88 3.48 -6.11
C THR A 24 11.50 3.14 -6.66
N LEU A 25 11.08 3.80 -7.74
CA LEU A 25 9.79 3.54 -8.38
C LEU A 25 9.73 2.14 -9.00
N LYS A 26 10.80 1.70 -9.67
CA LYS A 26 10.90 0.36 -10.27
C LYS A 26 10.80 -0.73 -9.22
N MET A 27 11.55 -0.62 -8.11
CA MET A 27 11.49 -1.56 -6.99
C MET A 27 10.09 -1.63 -6.39
N THR A 28 9.51 -0.45 -6.12
CA THR A 28 8.16 -0.34 -5.57
C THR A 28 7.13 -0.97 -6.50
N ALA A 29 7.15 -0.66 -7.80
CA ALA A 29 6.18 -1.18 -8.75
C ALA A 29 6.21 -2.71 -8.84
N VAL A 30 7.40 -3.30 -8.95
CA VAL A 30 7.55 -4.76 -8.98
C VAL A 30 7.06 -5.38 -7.68
N ALA A 31 7.48 -4.82 -6.54
CA ALA A 31 7.08 -5.34 -5.24
C ALA A 31 5.58 -5.23 -4.97
N VAL A 32 4.94 -4.13 -5.38
CA VAL A 32 3.50 -3.92 -5.27
C VAL A 32 2.73 -4.97 -6.07
N VAL A 33 3.12 -5.22 -7.32
CA VAL A 33 2.43 -6.21 -8.17
C VAL A 33 2.59 -7.62 -7.59
N ILE A 34 3.82 -8.07 -7.37
CA ILE A 34 4.10 -9.44 -6.92
C ILE A 34 3.62 -9.64 -5.48
N GLY A 35 3.88 -8.67 -4.60
CA GLY A 35 3.45 -8.72 -3.20
C GLY A 35 1.93 -8.71 -3.05
N THR A 36 1.20 -7.96 -3.89
CA THR A 36 -0.28 -8.00 -3.85
C THR A 36 -0.79 -9.36 -4.31
N LEU A 37 -0.21 -9.95 -5.36
CA LEU A 37 -0.56 -11.31 -5.81
C LEU A 37 -0.29 -12.35 -4.70
N LEU A 38 0.85 -12.25 -4.03
CA LEU A 38 1.15 -13.09 -2.86
C LEU A 38 0.11 -12.88 -1.75
N GLY A 39 -0.23 -11.62 -1.44
CA GLY A 39 -1.23 -11.32 -0.42
C GLY A 39 -2.62 -11.86 -0.75
N ILE A 40 -3.03 -11.78 -2.02
CA ILE A 40 -4.27 -12.40 -2.51
C ILE A 40 -4.22 -13.92 -2.27
N ALA A 41 -3.15 -14.59 -2.68
CA ALA A 41 -3.00 -16.03 -2.51
C ALA A 41 -3.07 -16.44 -1.03
N VAL A 42 -2.31 -15.75 -0.15
CA VAL A 42 -2.30 -16.00 1.30
C VAL A 42 -3.68 -15.77 1.92
N ALA A 43 -4.39 -14.71 1.52
CA ALA A 43 -5.75 -14.43 2.00
C ALA A 43 -6.73 -15.55 1.63
N PHE A 44 -6.67 -16.07 0.40
CA PHE A 44 -7.52 -17.17 -0.05
C PHE A 44 -7.20 -18.49 0.66
N ILE A 45 -5.91 -18.82 0.83
CA ILE A 45 -5.47 -20.03 1.56
C ILE A 45 -5.96 -19.98 3.01
N LYS A 46 -5.78 -18.85 3.70
CA LYS A 46 -6.28 -18.65 5.08
C LYS A 46 -7.80 -18.79 5.16
N ARG A 47 -8.54 -18.37 4.12
CA ARG A 47 -10.00 -18.50 4.06
C ARG A 47 -10.49 -19.92 3.76
N ALA A 48 -9.69 -20.75 3.08
CA ALA A 48 -10.04 -22.13 2.76
C ALA A 48 -10.16 -23.05 4.00
N ARG A 49 -9.70 -22.60 5.18
CA ARG A 49 -9.80 -23.31 6.47
C ARG A 49 -9.11 -24.68 6.51
N VAL A 50 -8.12 -24.93 5.66
CA VAL A 50 -7.25 -26.10 5.83
C VAL A 50 -6.29 -25.81 6.99
N PRO A 51 -6.33 -26.58 8.10
CA PRO A 51 -5.74 -26.16 9.37
C PRO A 51 -4.23 -25.90 9.29
N LEU A 52 -3.48 -26.79 8.62
CA LEU A 52 -2.03 -26.63 8.45
C LEU A 52 -1.68 -25.38 7.63
N PHE A 53 -2.23 -25.23 6.43
CA PHE A 53 -1.91 -24.09 5.56
C PHE A 53 -2.41 -22.75 6.12
N SER A 54 -3.56 -22.76 6.80
CA SER A 54 -4.08 -21.57 7.48
C SER A 54 -3.19 -21.15 8.65
N SER A 55 -2.65 -22.11 9.41
CA SER A 55 -1.71 -21.83 10.51
C SER A 55 -0.38 -21.27 9.97
N LEU A 56 0.17 -21.86 8.91
CA LEU A 56 1.38 -21.35 8.26
C LEU A 56 1.19 -19.92 7.72
N CYS A 57 0.07 -19.65 7.07
CA CYS A 57 -0.27 -18.30 6.61
C CYS A 57 -0.42 -17.31 7.77
N ALA A 58 -1.03 -17.74 8.89
CA ALA A 58 -1.17 -16.91 10.07
C ALA A 58 0.20 -16.58 10.68
N ALA A 59 1.07 -17.58 10.85
CA ALA A 59 2.43 -17.39 11.34
C ALA A 59 3.24 -16.46 10.44
N TYR A 60 3.19 -16.65 9.12
CA TYR A 60 3.80 -15.74 8.15
C TYR A 60 3.32 -14.30 8.32
N ILE A 61 2.00 -14.07 8.37
CA ILE A 61 1.42 -12.72 8.54
C ILE A 61 1.88 -12.11 9.88
N GLU A 62 1.85 -12.89 10.96
CA GLU A 62 2.19 -12.43 12.30
C GLU A 62 3.67 -12.07 12.42
N VAL A 63 4.57 -12.94 11.98
CA VAL A 63 6.02 -12.68 12.02
C VAL A 63 6.38 -11.45 11.20
N ILE A 64 5.88 -11.36 9.96
CA ILE A 64 6.25 -10.26 9.06
C ILE A 64 5.67 -8.92 9.50
N ARG A 65 4.45 -8.89 10.05
CA ARG A 65 3.85 -7.61 10.51
C ARG A 65 4.41 -7.15 11.85
N ASN A 66 4.96 -8.05 12.66
CA ASN A 66 5.54 -7.74 13.97
C ASN A 66 7.07 -7.59 13.95
N THR A 67 7.71 -7.72 12.79
CA THR A 67 9.17 -7.54 12.64
C THR A 67 9.47 -6.24 11.88
N PRO A 68 10.43 -5.41 12.31
CA PRO A 68 10.82 -4.22 11.57
C PRO A 68 11.28 -4.54 10.15
N PHE A 69 10.86 -3.74 9.16
CA PHE A 69 11.20 -3.99 7.75
C PHE A 69 12.72 -4.00 7.49
N LEU A 70 13.49 -3.15 8.16
CA LEU A 70 14.95 -3.15 8.06
C LEU A 70 15.55 -4.51 8.43
N VAL A 71 15.05 -5.11 9.51
CA VAL A 71 15.50 -6.43 9.97
C VAL A 71 15.14 -7.50 8.93
N GLN A 72 13.97 -7.41 8.30
CA GLN A 72 13.57 -8.34 7.23
C GLN A 72 14.52 -8.27 6.03
N ILE A 73 14.93 -7.08 5.61
CA ILE A 73 15.92 -6.90 4.54
C ILE A 73 17.25 -7.55 4.94
N PHE A 74 17.75 -7.30 6.15
CA PHE A 74 19.04 -7.84 6.59
C PHE A 74 19.02 -9.37 6.72
N VAL A 75 17.96 -9.94 7.31
CA VAL A 75 17.82 -11.39 7.42
C VAL A 75 17.77 -12.03 6.04
N LEU A 76 17.03 -11.44 5.09
CA LEU A 76 16.99 -11.98 3.73
C LEU A 76 18.33 -11.82 3.00
N TYR A 77 18.93 -10.63 3.03
CA TYR A 77 20.16 -10.38 2.27
C TYR A 77 21.37 -11.11 2.86
N PHE A 78 21.67 -10.89 4.14
CA PHE A 78 22.83 -11.49 4.80
C PHE A 78 22.60 -12.96 5.17
N GLY A 79 21.38 -13.33 5.55
CA GLY A 79 21.06 -14.72 5.85
C GLY A 79 21.14 -15.62 4.60
N LEU A 80 20.65 -15.17 3.44
CA LEU A 80 20.83 -15.94 2.20
C LEU A 80 22.30 -16.01 1.80
N ALA A 81 23.07 -14.94 1.97
CA ALA A 81 24.50 -14.94 1.70
C ALA A 81 25.27 -15.94 2.59
N SER A 82 24.88 -16.12 3.86
CA SER A 82 25.46 -17.16 4.74
C SER A 82 25.16 -18.59 4.30
N LEU A 83 24.13 -18.79 3.47
CA LEU A 83 23.83 -20.05 2.80
C LEU A 83 24.46 -20.14 1.40
N GLU A 84 25.44 -19.27 1.10
CA GLU A 84 26.12 -19.14 -0.19
C GLU A 84 25.23 -18.70 -1.36
N ILE A 85 23.98 -18.29 -1.08
CA ILE A 85 23.06 -17.75 -2.08
C ILE A 85 23.28 -16.25 -2.21
N ARG A 86 24.12 -15.86 -3.18
CA ARG A 86 24.41 -14.45 -3.47
C ARG A 86 23.39 -13.88 -4.46
N MET A 87 22.64 -12.87 -4.01
CA MET A 87 21.62 -12.20 -4.81
C MET A 87 22.01 -10.73 -5.04
N PRO A 88 21.73 -10.16 -6.23
CA PRO A 88 21.87 -8.72 -6.44
C PRO A 88 21.04 -7.91 -5.44
N THR A 89 21.56 -6.77 -4.97
CA THR A 89 20.93 -5.90 -3.96
C THR A 89 19.51 -5.49 -4.35
N PHE A 90 19.28 -5.20 -5.63
CA PHE A 90 17.95 -4.92 -6.18
C PHE A 90 16.97 -6.08 -5.93
N ALA A 91 17.37 -7.31 -6.24
CA ALA A 91 16.49 -8.47 -6.11
C ALA A 91 16.24 -8.83 -4.64
N ALA A 92 17.24 -8.68 -3.78
CA ALA A 92 17.09 -8.89 -2.34
C ALA A 92 16.13 -7.87 -1.72
N ALA A 93 16.27 -6.60 -2.07
CA ALA A 93 15.38 -5.54 -1.61
C ALA A 93 13.95 -5.76 -2.12
N VAL A 94 13.76 -6.04 -3.41
CA VAL A 94 12.43 -6.35 -3.98
C VAL A 94 11.82 -7.57 -3.31
N LEU A 95 12.58 -8.63 -3.05
CA LEU A 95 12.09 -9.82 -2.36
C LEU A 95 11.60 -9.49 -0.95
N ALA A 96 12.37 -8.73 -0.18
CA ALA A 96 11.96 -8.27 1.15
C ALA A 96 10.68 -7.42 1.09
N MET A 97 10.58 -6.51 0.11
CA MET A 97 9.38 -5.71 -0.12
C MET A 97 8.17 -6.57 -0.51
N VAL A 98 8.34 -7.59 -1.35
CA VAL A 98 7.29 -8.54 -1.75
C VAL A 98 6.78 -9.32 -0.54
N VAL A 99 7.70 -9.86 0.27
CA VAL A 99 7.38 -10.59 1.50
C VAL A 99 6.60 -9.70 2.46
N ASN A 100 6.99 -8.44 2.60
CA ASN A 100 6.29 -7.50 3.47
C ASN A 100 4.91 -7.12 2.92
N ILE A 101 4.82 -6.65 1.66
CA ILE A 101 3.53 -6.31 1.02
C ILE A 101 2.58 -7.51 1.03
N GLY A 102 3.07 -8.73 0.83
CA GLY A 102 2.27 -9.95 0.86
C GLY A 102 1.53 -10.13 2.18
N ALA A 103 2.22 -10.00 3.31
CA ALA A 103 1.64 -10.16 4.63
C ALA A 103 0.60 -9.07 4.95
N TYR A 104 0.94 -7.81 4.67
CA TYR A 104 0.02 -6.69 4.90
C TYR A 104 -1.19 -6.74 3.96
N SER A 105 -0.98 -7.04 2.68
CA SER A 105 -2.06 -7.15 1.69
C SER A 105 -2.99 -8.31 2.01
N ALA A 106 -2.47 -9.46 2.45
CA ALA A 106 -3.29 -10.59 2.86
C ALA A 106 -4.27 -10.21 3.98
N GLU A 107 -3.78 -9.48 4.98
CA GLU A 107 -4.60 -9.06 6.11
C GLU A 107 -5.58 -7.95 5.73
N ILE A 108 -5.17 -6.99 4.90
CA ILE A 108 -6.06 -5.95 4.35
C ILE A 108 -7.21 -6.60 3.58
N ILE A 109 -6.91 -7.56 2.69
CA ILE A 109 -7.91 -8.27 1.87
C ILE A 109 -8.86 -9.06 2.78
N ARG A 110 -8.32 -9.80 3.75
CA ARG A 110 -9.12 -10.55 4.72
C ARG A 110 -10.07 -9.62 5.50
N ALA A 111 -9.54 -8.54 6.06
CA ALA A 111 -10.34 -7.56 6.81
C ALA A 111 -11.42 -6.91 5.94
N GLY A 112 -11.12 -6.65 4.66
CA GLY A 112 -12.11 -6.16 3.71
C GLY A 112 -13.25 -7.13 3.44
N LEU A 113 -12.94 -8.42 3.29
CA LEU A 113 -13.98 -9.46 3.13
C LEU A 113 -14.83 -9.62 4.40
N ASP A 114 -14.19 -9.55 5.57
CA ASP A 114 -14.87 -9.67 6.87
C ASP A 114 -15.67 -8.41 7.26
N SER A 115 -15.42 -7.27 6.59
CA SER A 115 -16.17 -6.03 6.80
C SER A 115 -17.61 -6.06 6.26
N ILE A 116 -17.95 -7.07 5.44
CA ILE A 116 -19.28 -7.20 4.84
C ILE A 116 -20.26 -7.76 5.89
N PRO A 117 -21.36 -7.04 6.21
CA PRO A 117 -22.31 -7.49 7.21
C PRO A 117 -22.94 -8.84 6.82
N LYS A 118 -23.01 -9.77 7.79
CA LYS A 118 -23.63 -11.09 7.58
C LYS A 118 -25.07 -10.99 7.08
N GLY A 119 -25.83 -9.98 7.54
CA GLY A 119 -27.19 -9.71 7.08
C GLY A 119 -27.30 -9.42 5.57
N GLN A 120 -26.27 -8.88 4.91
CA GLN A 120 -26.27 -8.71 3.45
C GLN A 120 -26.17 -10.07 2.74
N ILE A 121 -25.41 -10.99 3.31
CA ILE A 121 -25.24 -12.36 2.80
C ILE A 121 -26.54 -13.15 3.02
N GLU A 122 -27.14 -13.04 4.20
CA GLU A 122 -28.42 -13.67 4.55
C GLU A 122 -29.57 -13.15 3.67
N ALA A 123 -29.68 -11.82 3.48
CA ALA A 123 -30.68 -11.24 2.58
C ALA A 123 -30.51 -11.73 1.13
N ALA A 124 -29.27 -11.83 0.66
CA ALA A 124 -28.98 -12.35 -0.68
C ALA A 124 -29.36 -13.84 -0.82
N GLN A 125 -29.20 -14.63 0.24
CA GLN A 125 -29.67 -16.02 0.29
C GLN A 125 -31.20 -16.10 0.28
N CYS A 126 -31.90 -15.24 1.03
CA CYS A 126 -33.37 -15.16 1.04
C CYS A 126 -33.95 -14.78 -0.34
N LEU A 127 -33.22 -13.97 -1.12
CA LEU A 127 -33.56 -13.63 -2.50
C LEU A 127 -33.23 -14.75 -3.51
N GLY A 128 -32.77 -15.92 -3.06
CA GLY A 128 -32.48 -17.06 -3.92
C GLY A 128 -31.25 -16.88 -4.82
N LEU A 129 -30.34 -15.97 -4.48
CA LEU A 129 -29.12 -15.76 -5.28
C LEU A 129 -28.17 -16.96 -5.15
N SER A 130 -27.57 -17.36 -6.28
CA SER A 130 -26.58 -18.44 -6.28
C SER A 130 -25.32 -18.05 -5.49
N LYS A 131 -24.62 -19.05 -4.93
CA LYS A 131 -23.37 -18.86 -4.18
C LYS A 131 -22.35 -18.02 -4.94
N TRP A 132 -22.27 -18.19 -6.26
CA TRP A 132 -21.40 -17.39 -7.13
C TRP A 132 -21.84 -15.92 -7.18
N ARG A 133 -23.14 -15.64 -7.35
CA ARG A 133 -23.65 -14.26 -7.37
C ARG A 133 -23.44 -13.57 -6.02
N ILE A 134 -23.65 -14.29 -4.92
CA ILE A 134 -23.38 -13.79 -3.56
C ILE A 134 -21.88 -13.47 -3.41
N GLY A 135 -21.01 -14.43 -3.74
CA GLY A 135 -19.57 -14.25 -3.63
C GLY A 135 -19.04 -13.08 -4.46
N TRP A 136 -19.49 -12.94 -5.70
CA TRP A 136 -19.01 -11.89 -6.60
C TRP A 136 -19.62 -10.51 -6.31
N HIS A 137 -20.95 -10.39 -6.26
CA HIS A 137 -21.64 -9.10 -6.21
C HIS A 137 -21.90 -8.59 -4.79
N VAL A 138 -22.10 -9.49 -3.82
CA VAL A 138 -22.44 -9.12 -2.44
C VAL A 138 -21.19 -9.03 -1.58
N MET A 139 -20.22 -9.91 -1.80
CA MET A 139 -18.99 -9.93 -0.99
C MET A 139 -17.82 -9.24 -1.69
N LEU A 140 -17.37 -9.76 -2.84
CA LEU A 140 -16.08 -9.38 -3.42
C LEU A 140 -16.06 -7.93 -3.92
N GLN A 141 -17.08 -7.50 -4.66
CA GLN A 141 -17.15 -6.13 -5.17
C GLN A 141 -17.14 -5.08 -4.04
N PRO A 142 -18.02 -5.14 -3.03
CA PRO A 142 -17.96 -4.21 -1.90
C PRO A 142 -16.64 -4.29 -1.10
N ALA A 143 -16.13 -5.50 -0.88
CA ALA A 143 -14.85 -5.68 -0.19
C ALA A 143 -13.71 -5.01 -0.95
N LEU A 144 -13.69 -5.11 -2.29
CA LEU A 144 -12.69 -4.45 -3.12
C LEU A 144 -12.69 -2.92 -2.93
N GLU A 145 -13.86 -2.32 -2.76
CA GLU A 145 -13.96 -0.87 -2.50
C GLU A 145 -13.39 -0.50 -1.13
N ASN A 146 -13.57 -1.36 -0.13
CA ASN A 146 -13.07 -1.14 1.23
C ASN A 146 -11.55 -1.33 1.33
N VAL A 147 -10.99 -2.31 0.62
CA VAL A 147 -9.55 -2.62 0.68
C VAL A 147 -8.71 -1.68 -0.16
N TYR A 148 -9.26 -1.12 -1.25
CA TYR A 148 -8.48 -0.34 -2.20
C TYR A 148 -7.77 0.88 -1.58
N PRO A 149 -8.42 1.71 -0.73
CA PRO A 149 -7.74 2.79 -0.03
C PRO A 149 -6.64 2.30 0.92
N ALA A 150 -6.88 1.18 1.61
CA ALA A 150 -5.91 0.60 2.54
C ALA A 150 -4.68 0.04 1.80
N LEU A 151 -4.88 -0.64 0.67
CA LEU A 151 -3.79 -1.10 -0.20
C LEU A 151 -2.98 0.07 -0.75
N THR A 152 -3.65 1.15 -1.18
CA THR A 152 -2.96 2.36 -1.65
C THR A 152 -2.07 2.95 -0.55
N SER A 153 -2.57 3.05 0.68
CA SER A 153 -1.77 3.48 1.83
C SER A 153 -0.58 2.55 2.08
N GLN A 154 -0.78 1.23 1.98
CA GLN A 154 0.31 0.26 2.13
C GLN A 154 1.39 0.41 1.05
N TYR A 155 1.01 0.71 -0.19
CA TYR A 155 1.97 0.94 -1.29
C TYR A 155 2.80 2.21 -1.07
N LEU A 156 2.17 3.28 -0.56
CA LEU A 156 2.89 4.51 -0.19
C LEU A 156 3.86 4.26 0.95
N LEU A 157 3.43 3.57 2.00
CA LEU A 157 4.30 3.18 3.12
C LEU A 157 5.47 2.34 2.64
N MET A 158 5.24 1.38 1.73
CA MET A 158 6.31 0.55 1.19
C MET A 158 7.29 1.34 0.31
N MET A 159 6.80 2.30 -0.48
CA MET A 159 7.68 3.17 -1.27
C MET A 159 8.59 4.01 -0.35
N GLN A 160 8.06 4.53 0.75
CA GLN A 160 8.89 5.22 1.75
C GLN A 160 9.86 4.25 2.45
N ALA A 161 9.39 3.05 2.79
CA ALA A 161 10.22 2.02 3.41
C ALA A 161 11.34 1.51 2.49
N SER A 162 11.22 1.65 1.17
CA SER A 162 12.28 1.24 0.23
C SER A 162 13.59 2.01 0.46
N ALA A 163 13.55 3.19 1.10
CA ALA A 163 14.74 3.92 1.54
C ALA A 163 15.68 3.06 2.41
N MET A 164 15.13 2.10 3.17
CA MET A 164 15.92 1.16 3.98
C MET A 164 16.78 0.21 3.13
N ALA A 165 16.48 0.05 1.84
CA ALA A 165 17.31 -0.77 0.94
C ALA A 165 18.70 -0.15 0.69
N SER A 166 18.87 1.16 0.91
CA SER A 166 20.19 1.81 0.89
C SER A 166 21.17 1.18 1.89
N GLN A 167 20.67 0.61 2.99
CA GLN A 167 21.48 -0.04 4.01
C GLN A 167 22.14 -1.35 3.55
N ILE A 168 21.68 -1.92 2.44
CA ILE A 168 22.33 -3.05 1.76
C ILE A 168 22.95 -2.62 0.43
N SER A 169 23.23 -1.34 0.26
CA SER A 169 23.82 -0.75 -0.96
C SER A 169 22.97 -0.93 -2.22
N ALA A 170 21.64 -0.96 -2.08
CA ALA A 170 20.78 -0.72 -3.24
C ALA A 170 20.84 0.78 -3.60
N GLU A 171 21.21 1.11 -4.84
CA GLU A 171 21.40 2.49 -5.33
C GLU A 171 20.07 3.23 -5.59
N GLU A 172 19.15 3.15 -4.64
CA GLU A 172 17.89 3.87 -4.67
C GLU A 172 18.06 5.34 -4.22
N LEU A 173 16.97 6.10 -4.19
CA LEU A 173 17.01 7.55 -3.98
C LEU A 173 17.74 7.99 -2.69
N THR A 174 17.56 7.31 -1.56
CA THR A 174 18.30 7.62 -0.31
C THR A 174 19.78 7.24 -0.40
N ALA A 175 20.13 6.15 -1.07
CA ALA A 175 21.54 5.83 -1.34
C ALA A 175 22.23 6.93 -2.15
N ILE A 176 21.57 7.43 -3.19
CA ILE A 176 22.09 8.57 -3.97
C ILE A 176 22.26 9.81 -3.09
N ALA A 177 21.31 10.09 -2.20
CA ALA A 177 21.43 11.19 -1.23
C ALA A 177 22.71 11.08 -0.39
N ASN A 178 22.98 9.88 0.14
CA ASN A 178 24.15 9.61 0.97
C ASN A 178 25.46 9.81 0.21
N THR A 179 25.50 9.47 -1.07
CA THR A 179 26.67 9.74 -1.93
C THR A 179 26.83 11.25 -2.15
N VAL A 180 25.79 11.93 -2.63
CA VAL A 180 25.87 13.36 -2.97
C VAL A 180 26.19 14.23 -1.75
N GLN A 181 25.61 13.94 -0.59
CA GLN A 181 25.92 14.69 0.62
C GLN A 181 27.33 14.43 1.14
N SER A 182 27.90 13.26 0.87
CA SER A 182 29.30 12.96 1.20
C SER A 182 30.26 13.69 0.26
N ASP A 183 29.91 13.80 -1.02
CA ASP A 183 30.73 14.49 -2.03
C ASP A 183 30.70 16.02 -1.89
N THR A 184 29.53 16.57 -1.53
CA THR A 184 29.30 18.02 -1.45
C THR A 184 29.42 18.59 -0.04
N PHE A 185 29.38 17.73 0.99
CA PHE A 185 29.25 18.11 2.41
C PHE A 185 28.00 18.95 2.72
N ARG A 186 26.96 18.86 1.87
CA ARG A 186 25.72 19.63 1.94
C ARG A 186 24.54 18.74 2.34
N SER A 187 24.54 18.28 3.59
CA SER A 187 23.52 17.33 4.07
C SER A 187 22.11 17.92 4.06
N LEU A 188 21.91 19.12 4.61
CA LEU A 188 20.56 19.68 4.74
C LEU A 188 19.94 19.97 3.37
N GLU A 189 20.68 20.59 2.45
CA GLU A 189 20.20 20.86 1.09
C GLU A 189 19.86 19.55 0.35
N THR A 190 20.73 18.53 0.47
CA THR A 190 20.51 17.22 -0.16
C THR A 190 19.25 16.55 0.38
N TYR A 191 19.07 16.51 1.70
CA TYR A 191 17.88 15.89 2.30
C TYR A 191 16.58 16.66 2.05
N LEU A 192 16.63 18.00 1.90
CA LEU A 192 15.47 18.79 1.46
C LEU A 192 15.05 18.42 0.03
N VAL A 193 16.01 18.29 -0.89
CA VAL A 193 15.75 17.83 -2.27
C VAL A 193 15.14 16.43 -2.27
N ILE A 194 15.73 15.52 -1.50
CA ILE A 194 15.27 14.12 -1.42
C ILE A 194 13.87 14.03 -0.80
N ALA A 195 13.59 14.80 0.25
CA ALA A 195 12.26 14.89 0.84
C ALA A 195 11.22 15.36 -0.20
N ALA A 196 11.54 16.40 -0.97
CA ALA A 196 10.68 16.86 -2.05
C ALA A 196 10.45 15.78 -3.12
N LEU A 197 11.50 15.05 -3.52
CA LEU A 197 11.39 13.96 -4.48
C LEU A 197 10.53 12.79 -3.96
N TYR A 198 10.69 12.36 -2.71
CA TYR A 198 9.82 11.34 -2.11
C TYR A 198 8.36 11.80 -2.03
N VAL A 199 8.10 13.09 -1.74
CA VAL A 199 6.75 13.66 -1.81
C VAL A 199 6.20 13.61 -3.24
N THR A 200 7.00 14.00 -4.23
CA THR A 200 6.60 13.91 -5.65
C THR A 200 6.27 12.48 -6.05
N LEU A 201 7.11 11.50 -5.68
CA LEU A 201 6.86 10.08 -5.93
C LEU A 201 5.58 9.60 -5.23
N SER A 202 5.36 10.02 -3.98
CA SER A 202 4.14 9.69 -3.22
C SER A 202 2.89 10.21 -3.91
N VAL A 203 2.93 11.47 -4.37
CA VAL A 203 1.83 12.09 -5.12
C VAL A 203 1.60 11.37 -6.45
N ALA A 204 2.67 11.00 -7.17
CA ALA A 204 2.57 10.24 -8.41
C ALA A 204 1.89 8.88 -8.20
N ILE A 205 2.32 8.10 -7.19
CA ILE A 205 1.70 6.81 -6.85
C ILE A 205 0.24 7.00 -6.45
N LYS A 206 -0.07 8.02 -5.65
CA LYS A 206 -1.45 8.32 -5.25
C LYS A 206 -2.33 8.68 -6.44
N TRP A 207 -1.80 9.45 -7.39
CA TRP A 207 -2.50 9.79 -8.64
C TRP A 207 -2.76 8.58 -9.51
N VAL A 208 -1.75 7.74 -9.75
CA VAL A 208 -1.89 6.48 -10.51
C VAL A 208 -2.91 5.57 -9.83
N SER A 209 -2.82 5.42 -8.51
CA SER A 209 -3.78 4.64 -7.72
C SER A 209 -5.19 5.23 -7.80
N ALA A 210 -5.36 6.55 -7.82
CA ALA A 210 -6.67 7.15 -8.00
C ALA A 210 -7.26 6.87 -9.40
N LEU A 211 -6.44 6.90 -10.45
CA LEU A 211 -6.86 6.59 -11.82
C LEU A 211 -7.28 5.12 -11.96
N VAL A 212 -6.45 4.20 -11.48
CA VAL A 212 -6.74 2.77 -11.44
C VAL A 212 -8.01 2.50 -10.62
N GLY A 213 -8.17 3.18 -9.49
CA GLY A 213 -9.34 3.07 -8.63
C GLY A 213 -10.65 3.48 -9.31
N ARG A 214 -10.63 4.48 -10.20
CA ARG A 214 -11.84 4.86 -10.98
C ARG A 214 -12.29 3.77 -11.94
N VAL A 215 -11.36 2.99 -12.48
CA VAL A 215 -11.66 1.91 -13.43
C VAL A 215 -12.13 0.66 -12.70
N ILE A 216 -11.47 0.32 -11.59
CA ILE A 216 -11.74 -0.89 -10.80
C ILE A 216 -12.97 -0.71 -9.90
N VAL A 217 -13.07 0.43 -9.22
CA VAL A 217 -14.12 0.73 -8.23
C VAL A 217 -15.20 1.62 -8.87
N LYS A 218 -16.00 1.03 -9.77
CA LYS A 218 -17.07 1.78 -10.49
C LYS A 218 -18.23 2.24 -9.59
N ARG A 219 -18.42 1.68 -8.39
CA ARG A 219 -19.66 1.83 -7.59
C ARG A 219 -19.63 2.97 -6.56
N THR A 220 -18.46 3.54 -6.25
CA THR A 220 -18.32 4.60 -5.23
C THR A 220 -19.12 5.88 -5.54
N ARG A 221 -19.42 6.17 -6.81
CA ARG A 221 -20.23 7.35 -7.18
C ARG A 221 -21.71 7.15 -6.88
N VAL A 222 -22.26 5.98 -7.17
CA VAL A 222 -23.69 5.71 -7.02
C VAL A 222 -24.10 5.64 -5.55
N LEU A 223 -23.29 4.99 -4.70
CA LEU A 223 -23.59 4.84 -3.27
C LEU A 223 -23.33 6.12 -2.46
N ARG A 224 -22.33 6.94 -2.83
CA ARG A 224 -22.13 8.26 -2.21
C ARG A 224 -23.25 9.23 -2.58
N ALA A 225 -23.68 9.23 -3.84
CA ALA A 225 -24.84 10.00 -4.28
C ALA A 225 -26.13 9.54 -3.57
N ALA A 226 -26.35 8.22 -3.44
CA ALA A 226 -27.48 7.67 -2.71
C ALA A 226 -27.45 8.01 -1.21
N ARG A 227 -26.29 7.91 -0.54
CA ARG A 227 -26.14 8.29 0.88
C ARG A 227 -26.37 9.78 1.10
N ALA A 228 -25.80 10.65 0.24
CA ALA A 228 -26.05 12.09 0.29
C ALA A 228 -27.56 12.39 0.19
N SER A 229 -28.25 11.77 -0.78
CA SER A 229 -29.70 11.93 -0.94
C SER A 229 -30.52 11.39 0.25
N SER A 230 -30.05 10.34 0.95
CA SER A 230 -30.74 9.78 2.11
C SER A 230 -30.56 10.62 3.39
N VAL A 231 -29.40 11.26 3.54
CA VAL A 231 -29.13 12.21 4.65
C VAL A 231 -29.95 13.48 4.43
N GLU A 232 -29.99 13.98 3.21
CA GLU A 232 -30.78 15.14 2.82
C GLU A 232 -32.29 14.90 3.01
N ARG A 233 -32.82 13.73 2.61
CA ARG A 233 -34.22 13.35 2.88
C ARG A 233 -34.54 13.22 4.38
N ARG A 234 -33.61 12.69 5.19
CA ARG A 234 -33.79 12.61 6.65
C ARG A 234 -33.77 13.99 7.29
N ALA A 235 -32.88 14.89 6.86
CA ALA A 235 -32.85 16.27 7.33
C ALA A 235 -34.17 16.99 7.00
N MET A 236 -34.68 16.82 5.78
CA MET A 236 -35.96 17.41 5.35
C MET A 236 -37.16 16.86 6.11
N GLN A 237 -37.19 15.56 6.44
CA GLN A 237 -38.25 14.97 7.27
C GLN A 237 -38.24 15.49 8.71
N VAL A 238 -37.06 15.75 9.28
CA VAL A 238 -36.94 16.35 10.62
C VAL A 238 -37.42 17.79 10.60
N ASP A 239 -37.06 18.60 9.59
CA ASP A 239 -37.52 19.98 9.47
C ASP A 239 -39.04 20.09 9.34
N VAL A 240 -39.66 19.22 8.52
CA VAL A 240 -41.13 19.17 8.36
C VAL A 240 -41.83 18.75 9.66
N ALA A 241 -41.26 17.81 10.42
CA ALA A 241 -41.83 17.40 11.70
C ALA A 241 -41.72 18.49 12.79
N VAL A 242 -40.68 19.32 12.73
CA VAL A 242 -40.44 20.39 13.72
C VAL A 242 -41.23 21.67 13.39
N HIS A 243 -41.39 22.02 12.11
CA HIS A 243 -42.01 23.29 11.69
C HIS A 243 -43.40 23.15 11.06
N GLY A 244 -43.81 21.93 10.68
CA GLY A 244 -45.11 21.66 10.05
C GLY A 244 -46.28 21.35 11.01
N GLY A 245 -46.03 21.36 12.32
CA GLY A 245 -47.05 21.05 13.36
C GLY A 245 -47.82 22.25 13.91
N ALA A 246 -47.69 23.44 13.31
CA ALA A 246 -48.25 24.69 13.84
C ALA A 246 -49.35 25.32 12.95
N ALA A 247 -50.15 24.50 12.26
CA ALA A 247 -51.33 24.94 11.52
C ALA A 247 -52.58 24.17 11.98
#